data_AF-E9H2P0-F1
#
_entry.id   AF-E9H2P0-F1
#
_cell.length_a   1.000
_cell.length_b   1.000
_cell.length_c   1.000
_cell.angle_alpha   90.00
_cell.angle_beta   90.00
_cell.angle_gamma   90.00
#
_symmetry.space_group_name_H-M   'P 1'
#
loop_
_entity.id
_entity.type
_entity.pdbx_description
1 polymer ?
#
loop_
_entity_poly.entity_id
_entity_poly.type
_entity_poly.pdbx_seq_one_letter_code
_entity_poly.pdbx_strand_id
1 'polypeptide(L)'
;MAQTERCEEMPMKFADGKWLYVPEPSESGAWMRSISTQVLNCMVEETIILQEENDLIDTPLGRANISDGVHTHNHMTLIWDVDDADRIAHTPRLLTQGKATITQTSTATTFKLEDDSNQLAYTHD
;
A
#
# COMPACT_ATOMS: atom_id res chain seq x y z
N MET A 1 18.97 6.77 -2.61
CA MET A 1 18.80 6.14 -1.29
C MET A 1 19.95 6.58 -0.38
N ALA A 2 19.81 7.70 0.33
CA ALA A 2 20.92 8.25 1.12
C ALA A 2 20.40 9.05 2.32
N GLN A 3 19.73 8.37 3.26
CA GLN A 3 19.59 8.76 4.68
C GLN A 3 18.75 7.80 5.53
N THR A 4 18.24 6.70 4.97
CA THR A 4 17.35 5.74 5.68
C THR A 4 18.03 4.94 6.81
N GLU A 5 19.34 5.04 6.95
CA GLU A 5 20.13 4.30 7.93
C GLU A 5 20.51 5.15 9.15
N ARG A 6 19.95 6.37 9.28
CA ARG A 6 20.24 7.27 10.39
C ARG A 6 18.97 7.84 11.01
N CYS A 7 18.99 7.97 12.33
CA CYS A 7 18.03 8.70 13.14
C CYS A 7 18.75 9.95 13.65
N GLU A 8 18.43 11.13 13.10
CA GLU A 8 19.28 12.32 13.24
C GLU A 8 20.73 12.00 12.78
N GLU A 9 21.72 12.17 13.64
CA GLU A 9 23.12 11.82 13.38
C GLU A 9 23.48 10.40 13.84
N MET A 10 22.52 9.67 14.43
CA MET A 10 22.78 8.36 15.04
C MET A 10 22.54 7.22 14.05
N PRO A 11 23.47 6.26 13.92
CA PRO A 11 23.29 5.13 13.03
C PRO A 11 22.17 4.21 13.55
N MET A 12 21.31 3.77 12.64
CA MET A 12 20.29 2.76 12.90
C MET A 12 20.89 1.35 12.72
N LYS A 13 20.32 0.37 13.41
CA LYS A 13 20.66 -1.04 13.27
C LYS A 13 19.59 -1.76 12.47
N PHE A 14 19.99 -2.61 11.53
CA PHE A 14 19.06 -3.47 10.81
C PHE A 14 18.81 -4.76 11.59
N ALA A 15 17.54 -5.05 11.92
CA ALA A 15 17.10 -6.27 12.59
C ALA A 15 15.65 -6.59 12.17
N ASP A 16 15.35 -7.87 11.96
CA ASP A 16 14.01 -8.35 11.61
C ASP A 16 13.34 -7.64 10.42
N GLY A 17 14.14 -7.29 9.39
CA GLY A 17 13.63 -6.60 8.20
C GLY A 17 13.40 -5.10 8.38
N LYS A 18 13.80 -4.52 9.52
CA LYS A 18 13.57 -3.11 9.86
C LYS A 18 14.86 -2.43 10.28
N TRP A 19 14.96 -1.14 10.00
CA TRP A 19 15.99 -0.29 10.59
C TRP A 19 15.47 0.31 11.88
N LEU A 20 16.24 0.20 12.95
CA LEU A 20 15.83 0.58 14.30
C LEU A 20 16.92 1.41 14.99
N TYR A 21 16.50 2.50 15.62
CA TYR A 21 17.28 3.18 16.63
C TYR A 21 16.42 3.29 17.89
N VAL A 22 16.76 2.49 18.89
CA VAL A 22 16.07 2.42 20.18
C VAL A 22 17.13 2.59 21.27
N PRO A 23 17.47 3.84 21.64
CA PRO A 23 18.43 4.06 22.70
C PRO A 23 17.82 3.75 24.07
N GLU A 24 18.61 3.18 24.96
CA GLU A 24 18.21 3.02 26.35
C GLU A 24 18.23 4.38 27.06
N PRO A 25 17.21 4.71 27.86
CA PRO A 25 17.23 5.93 28.66
C PRO A 25 18.42 5.93 29.62
N SER A 26 19.13 7.05 29.72
CA SER A 26 20.27 7.15 30.64
C SER A 26 19.81 7.10 32.10
N GLU A 27 20.30 6.16 32.88
CA GLU A 27 19.99 6.02 34.30
C GLU A 27 20.82 6.95 35.21
N SER A 28 21.38 8.04 34.70
CA SER A 28 22.22 8.92 35.52
C SER A 28 21.36 9.76 36.48
N GLY A 29 21.32 9.37 37.76
CA GLY A 29 20.65 10.15 38.80
C GLY A 29 21.22 9.97 40.19
N ALA A 30 21.27 11.07 40.95
CA ALA A 30 21.55 11.02 42.39
C ALA A 30 20.28 10.60 43.15
N TRP A 31 20.43 9.78 44.20
CA TRP A 31 19.31 9.38 45.05
C TRP A 31 18.53 10.60 45.57
N MET A 32 17.20 10.54 45.53
CA MET A 32 16.22 11.58 45.91
C MET A 32 15.92 12.72 44.92
N ARG A 33 16.39 12.66 43.66
CA ARG A 33 16.00 13.64 42.63
C ARG A 33 15.18 12.98 41.53
N SER A 34 13.99 13.51 41.25
CA SER A 34 13.23 13.13 40.06
C SER A 34 13.95 13.63 38.82
N ILE A 35 14.21 12.73 37.87
CA ILE A 35 14.81 13.05 36.57
C ILE A 35 13.80 12.64 35.51
N SER A 36 13.54 13.56 34.57
CA SER A 36 12.78 13.27 33.37
C SER A 36 13.78 13.03 32.24
N THR A 37 13.79 11.82 31.68
CA THR A 37 14.57 11.49 30.50
C THR A 37 13.66 11.51 29.28
N GLN A 38 14.18 12.03 28.17
CA GLN A 38 13.53 11.97 26.87
C GLN A 38 14.42 11.16 25.94
N VAL A 39 13.79 10.27 25.19
CA VAL A 39 14.46 9.33 24.30
C VAL A 39 13.76 9.42 22.95
N LEU A 40 14.53 9.66 21.89
CA LEU A 40 14.04 9.64 20.52
C LEU A 40 14.28 8.25 19.93
N ASN A 41 13.20 7.63 19.48
CA ASN A 41 13.24 6.32 18.83
C ASN A 41 12.91 6.51 17.35
N CYS A 42 13.67 5.89 16.46
CA CYS A 42 13.35 5.87 15.03
C CYS A 42 13.20 4.42 14.54
N MET A 43 12.27 4.23 13.62
CA MET A 43 12.06 2.95 12.94
C MET A 43 11.75 3.22 11.46
N VAL A 44 12.34 2.42 10.58
CA VAL A 44 12.01 2.37 9.15
C VAL A 44 11.73 0.92 8.78
N GLU A 45 10.58 0.70 8.16
CA GLU A 45 10.10 -0.61 7.71
C GLU A 45 9.59 -0.48 6.28
N GLU A 46 9.90 -1.46 5.45
CA GLU A 46 9.35 -1.56 4.11
C GLU A 46 7.97 -2.24 4.19
N THR A 47 7.00 -1.69 3.47
CA THR A 47 5.64 -2.21 3.41
C THR A 47 5.14 -2.22 1.98
N ILE A 48 4.22 -3.13 1.69
CA ILE A 48 3.61 -3.27 0.36
C ILE A 48 2.27 -2.56 0.38
N ILE A 49 2.09 -1.58 -0.49
CA ILE A 49 0.82 -0.92 -0.75
C ILE A 49 0.27 -1.46 -2.06
N LEU A 50 -1.00 -1.88 -2.04
CA LEU A 50 -1.69 -2.36 -3.23
C LEU A 50 -2.52 -1.22 -3.81
N GLN A 51 -2.33 -0.97 -5.10
CA GLN A 51 -3.10 0.01 -5.86
C GLN A 51 -4.16 -0.71 -6.70
N GLU A 52 -5.40 -0.22 -6.62
CA GLU A 52 -6.49 -0.61 -7.52
C GLU A 52 -6.56 0.36 -8.72
N GLU A 53 -7.70 0.49 -9.38
CA GLU A 53 -7.81 1.25 -10.64
C GLU A 53 -7.77 2.79 -10.47
N ASN A 54 -7.82 3.29 -9.23
CA ASN A 54 -7.89 4.72 -8.92
C ASN A 54 -6.53 5.30 -8.52
N ASP A 55 -6.40 6.62 -8.72
CA ASP A 55 -5.25 7.42 -8.22
C ASP A 55 -5.19 7.49 -6.69
N LEU A 56 -6.23 7.03 -6.00
CA LEU A 56 -6.29 6.95 -4.54
C LEU A 56 -5.88 5.55 -4.09
N ILE A 57 -4.84 5.49 -3.25
CA ILE A 57 -4.38 4.27 -2.59
C ILE A 57 -4.84 4.24 -1.13
N ASP A 58 -5.25 3.05 -0.69
CA ASP A 58 -5.49 2.78 0.72
C ASP A 58 -4.17 2.42 1.39
N THR A 59 -3.75 3.26 2.34
CA THR A 59 -2.53 3.06 3.13
C THR A 59 -2.88 2.74 4.58
N PRO A 60 -1.94 2.17 5.37
CA PRO A 60 -2.10 2.06 6.82
C PRO A 60 -2.37 3.39 7.54
N LEU A 61 -2.06 4.53 6.90
CA LEU A 61 -2.28 5.88 7.41
C LEU A 61 -3.55 6.55 6.84
N GLY A 62 -4.42 5.79 6.18
CA GLY A 62 -5.61 6.28 5.49
C GLY A 62 -5.40 6.44 3.98
N ARG A 63 -6.33 7.14 3.32
CA ARG A 63 -6.25 7.36 1.86
C ARG A 63 -5.23 8.42 1.50
N ALA A 64 -4.45 8.16 0.46
CA ALA A 64 -3.48 9.07 -0.12
C ALA A 64 -3.57 9.05 -1.65
N ASN A 65 -3.12 10.11 -2.31
CA ASN A 65 -2.99 10.12 -3.77
C ASN A 65 -1.64 9.52 -4.17
N ILE A 66 -1.62 8.61 -5.13
CA ILE A 66 -0.40 7.94 -5.59
C ILE A 66 0.64 8.94 -6.11
N SER A 67 0.20 10.05 -6.70
CA SER A 67 1.08 11.09 -7.25
C SER A 67 1.86 11.87 -6.19
N ASP A 68 1.47 11.78 -4.92
CA ASP A 68 2.08 12.57 -3.86
C ASP A 68 3.47 12.04 -3.47
N GLY A 69 3.72 10.74 -3.64
CA GLY A 69 4.99 10.07 -3.27
C GLY A 69 5.26 10.04 -1.76
N VAL A 70 4.46 10.73 -0.96
CA VAL A 70 4.58 10.82 0.49
C VAL A 70 3.20 10.97 1.13
N HIS A 71 2.95 10.25 2.22
CA HIS A 71 1.77 10.44 3.05
C HIS A 71 2.13 10.41 4.52
N THR A 72 1.75 11.47 5.23
CA THR A 72 2.09 11.64 6.65
C THR A 72 0.82 11.72 7.47
N HIS A 73 0.74 10.91 8.52
CA HIS A 73 -0.33 10.97 9.50
C HIS A 73 0.25 10.82 10.92
N ASN A 74 -0.02 11.79 11.78
CA ASN A 74 0.54 11.88 13.14
C ASN A 74 2.07 11.80 13.15
N HIS A 75 2.63 10.71 13.69
CA HIS A 75 4.06 10.49 13.86
C HIS A 75 4.62 9.46 12.86
N MET A 76 3.88 9.13 11.80
CA MET A 76 4.26 8.16 10.79
C MET A 76 4.25 8.80 9.41
N THR A 77 5.26 8.45 8.61
CA THR A 77 5.40 8.90 7.22
C THR A 77 5.62 7.68 6.33
N LEU A 78 4.79 7.56 5.30
CA LEU A 78 4.99 6.63 4.19
C LEU A 78 5.59 7.39 3.02
N ILE A 79 6.53 6.76 2.33
CA ILE A 79 7.21 7.33 1.15
C ILE A 79 7.30 6.22 0.10
N TRP A 80 7.03 6.56 -1.15
CA TRP A 80 7.16 5.65 -2.28
C TRP A 80 7.65 6.39 -3.52
N ASP A 81 8.11 5.62 -4.51
CA ASP A 81 8.52 6.16 -5.80
C ASP A 81 7.29 6.29 -6.71
N VAL A 82 6.98 7.52 -7.14
CA VAL A 82 5.83 7.81 -8.01
C VAL A 82 6.05 7.21 -9.40
N ASP A 83 7.28 7.24 -9.91
CA ASP A 83 7.58 6.76 -11.27
C ASP A 83 7.49 5.22 -11.35
N ASP A 84 7.81 4.51 -10.27
CA ASP A 84 7.66 3.04 -10.23
C ASP A 84 6.21 2.62 -9.98
N ALA A 85 5.43 3.41 -9.22
CA ALA A 85 4.00 3.17 -9.02
C ALA A 85 3.22 3.21 -10.34
N ASP A 86 3.46 4.23 -11.17
CA ASP A 86 2.80 4.39 -12.48
C ASP A 86 3.20 3.30 -13.49
N ARG A 87 4.28 2.55 -13.22
CA ARG A 87 4.81 1.54 -14.15
C ARG A 87 4.08 0.20 -14.05
N ILE A 88 3.31 -0.05 -12.99
CA ILE A 88 2.62 -1.32 -12.80
C ILE A 88 1.34 -1.32 -13.65
N ALA A 89 1.47 -1.71 -14.92
CA ALA A 89 0.31 -1.94 -15.76
C ALA A 89 -0.61 -2.98 -15.10
N HIS A 90 -1.88 -2.61 -14.87
CA HIS A 90 -2.90 -3.56 -14.42
C HIS A 90 -2.90 -4.74 -15.39
N THR A 91 -2.43 -5.90 -14.93
CA THR A 91 -2.43 -7.11 -15.74
C THR A 91 -3.80 -7.75 -15.56
N PRO A 92 -4.65 -7.79 -16.60
CA PRO A 92 -5.97 -8.39 -16.48
C PRO A 92 -5.82 -9.84 -16.08
N ARG A 93 -6.42 -10.21 -14.94
CA ARG A 93 -6.46 -11.60 -14.51
C ARG A 93 -7.72 -12.25 -15.08
N LEU A 94 -7.54 -13.35 -15.80
CA LEU A 94 -8.66 -14.20 -16.21
C LEU A 94 -9.33 -14.76 -14.95
N LEU A 95 -10.53 -14.29 -14.64
CA LEU A 95 -11.33 -14.79 -13.51
C LEU A 95 -12.04 -16.08 -13.89
N THR A 96 -12.67 -16.09 -15.07
CA THR A 96 -13.46 -17.22 -15.57
C THR A 96 -13.32 -17.31 -17.08
N GLN A 97 -13.24 -18.53 -17.60
CA GLN A 97 -13.33 -18.83 -19.02
C GLN A 97 -14.35 -19.94 -19.24
N GLY A 98 -15.21 -19.78 -20.24
CA GLY A 98 -16.25 -20.73 -20.58
C GLY A 98 -16.49 -20.82 -22.07
N LYS A 99 -17.25 -21.82 -22.48
CA LYS A 99 -17.84 -21.91 -23.82
C LYS A 99 -19.34 -21.66 -23.67
N ALA A 100 -19.85 -20.68 -24.39
CA ALA A 100 -21.26 -20.34 -24.39
C ALA A 100 -21.87 -20.57 -25.77
N THR A 101 -23.17 -20.83 -25.80
CA THR A 101 -23.97 -20.86 -27.03
C THR A 101 -24.57 -19.48 -27.26
N ILE A 102 -24.38 -18.92 -28.47
CA ILE A 102 -24.94 -17.64 -28.87
C ILE A 102 -26.27 -17.88 -29.56
N THR A 103 -27.35 -17.31 -29.01
CA THR A 103 -28.69 -17.36 -29.61
C THR A 103 -29.19 -15.95 -29.92
N GLN A 104 -29.59 -15.70 -31.17
CA GLN A 104 -30.23 -14.44 -31.54
C GLN A 104 -31.65 -14.42 -30.95
N THR A 105 -32.00 -13.35 -30.24
CA THR A 105 -33.35 -13.19 -29.68
C THR A 105 -34.30 -12.62 -30.74
N SER A 106 -35.57 -12.43 -30.39
CA SER A 106 -36.60 -11.96 -31.33
C SER A 106 -36.33 -10.56 -31.92
N THR A 107 -35.41 -9.79 -31.32
CA THR A 107 -34.92 -8.52 -31.86
C THR A 107 -33.58 -8.74 -32.56
N ALA A 108 -33.44 -8.23 -33.79
CA ALA A 108 -32.27 -8.49 -34.63
C ALA A 108 -30.92 -8.02 -34.01
N THR A 109 -30.96 -7.09 -33.06
CA THR A 109 -29.80 -6.48 -32.41
C THR A 109 -29.48 -7.07 -31.04
N THR A 110 -30.29 -7.99 -30.51
CA THR A 110 -30.11 -8.54 -29.16
C THR A 110 -29.73 -10.02 -29.21
N PHE A 111 -28.61 -10.36 -28.55
CA PHE A 111 -28.06 -11.71 -28.50
C PHE A 111 -28.04 -12.21 -27.06
N LYS A 112 -28.27 -13.51 -26.90
CA LYS A 112 -28.23 -14.20 -25.62
C LYS A 112 -27.02 -15.13 -25.61
N LEU A 113 -26.16 -15.01 -24.60
CA LEU A 113 -25.05 -15.93 -24.34
C LEU A 113 -25.37 -16.77 -23.09
N GLU A 114 -25.41 -18.09 -23.26
CA GLU A 114 -25.71 -19.05 -22.20
C GLU A 114 -24.65 -20.15 -22.12
N ASP A 115 -24.24 -20.49 -20.89
CA ASP A 115 -23.55 -21.73 -20.56
C ASP A 115 -24.41 -22.60 -19.62
N ASP A 116 -23.93 -23.80 -19.25
CA ASP A 116 -24.69 -24.76 -18.43
C ASP A 116 -25.01 -24.26 -17.00
N SER A 117 -24.41 -23.16 -16.55
CA SER A 117 -24.47 -22.66 -15.17
C SER A 117 -24.73 -21.15 -15.05
N ASN A 118 -24.54 -20.36 -16.10
CA ASN A 118 -24.61 -18.90 -16.12
C ASN A 118 -25.22 -18.37 -17.43
N GLN A 119 -25.88 -17.20 -17.33
CA GLN A 119 -26.36 -16.45 -18.47
C GLN A 119 -25.77 -15.03 -18.42
N LEU A 120 -25.13 -14.60 -19.51
CA LEU A 120 -24.68 -13.22 -19.69
C LEU A 120 -25.59 -12.56 -20.73
N ALA A 121 -26.38 -11.57 -20.29
CA ALA A 121 -27.21 -10.77 -21.18
C ALA A 121 -26.49 -9.44 -21.47
N TYR A 122 -26.25 -9.16 -22.75
CA TYR A 122 -25.70 -7.89 -23.21
C TYR A 122 -26.81 -7.10 -23.90
N THR A 123 -27.12 -5.91 -23.39
CA THR A 123 -27.94 -4.93 -24.10
C THR A 123 -27.00 -4.06 -24.92
N HIS A 124 -27.23 -4.01 -26.23
CA HIS A 124 -26.59 -3.02 -27.09
C HIS A 124 -27.33 -1.71 -26.88
N ASP A 125 -26.68 -0.73 -26.26
CA ASP A 125 -27.03 0.68 -26.47
C ASP A 125 -26.46 1.14 -27.83
#